data_AF-C0HM71-F1
#
_entry.id   AF-C0HM71-F1
#
_cell.length_a   1.000
_cell.length_b   1.000
_cell.length_c   1.000
_cell.angle_alpha   90.00
_cell.angle_beta   90.00
_cell.angle_gamma   90.00
#
_symmetry.space_group_name_H-M   'P 1'
#
loop_
_entity.id
_entity.type
_entity.pdbx_description
1 polymer ?
#
loop_
_entity_poly.entity_id
_entity_poly.type
_entity_poly.pdbx_seq_one_letter_code
_entity_poly.pdbx_strand_id
1 'polypeptide(L)' 'KEGYIVNYHDGCKYECYKLGDNDYCLRECRSRYGKGAGGYCYAFGCWCTHLYEQAVVWPLPKKTCN' A
#
# COMPACT_ATOMS: atom_id res chain seq x y z
N LYS A 1 -6.49 -3.95 10.19
CA LYS A 1 -6.46 -2.66 9.46
C LYS A 1 -6.17 -2.85 7.95
N GLU A 2 -6.53 -1.87 7.12
CA GLU A 2 -6.24 -1.83 5.67
C GLU A 2 -5.88 -0.42 5.18
N GLY A 3 -5.29 -0.31 4.00
CA GLY A 3 -5.05 0.99 3.35
C GLY A 3 -4.08 0.94 2.19
N TYR A 4 -3.96 2.05 1.46
CA TYR A 4 -2.98 2.17 0.38
C TYR A 4 -1.56 2.19 0.93
N ILE A 5 -0.65 1.44 0.31
CA ILE A 5 0.78 1.57 0.60
C ILE A 5 1.28 2.95 0.13
N VAL A 6 2.15 3.56 0.95
CA VAL A 6 2.69 4.89 0.71
C VAL A 6 4.22 4.86 0.68
N ASN A 7 4.79 5.59 -0.26
CA ASN A 7 6.21 5.89 -0.25
C ASN A 7 6.46 7.02 0.76
N TYR A 8 7.26 6.73 1.79
CA TYR A 8 7.57 7.72 2.84
C TYR A 8 8.45 8.87 2.33
N HIS A 9 9.12 8.70 1.18
CA HIS A 9 9.99 9.70 0.59
C HIS A 9 9.25 10.79 -0.19
N ASP A 10 8.11 10.49 -0.81
CA ASP A 10 7.35 11.46 -1.63
C ASP A 10 5.89 11.63 -1.15
N GLY A 11 5.37 10.71 -0.32
CA GLY A 11 3.97 10.74 0.13
C GLY A 11 2.98 10.15 -0.88
N CYS A 12 3.45 9.59 -1.99
CA CYS A 12 2.63 9.02 -3.04
C CYS A 12 2.27 7.57 -2.79
N LYS A 13 1.14 7.14 -3.35
CA LYS A 13 0.75 5.73 -3.38
C LYS A 13 1.61 4.99 -4.40
N TYR A 14 1.76 3.69 -4.23
CA TYR A 14 2.36 2.85 -5.27
C TYR A 14 1.28 2.59 -6.32
N GLU A 15 1.55 2.98 -7.57
CA GLU A 15 0.62 2.82 -8.68
C GLU A 15 0.60 1.39 -9.19
N CYS A 16 -0.53 0.98 -9.75
CA CYS A 16 -0.70 -0.32 -10.40
C CYS A 16 -1.74 -0.21 -11.51
N TYR A 17 -1.52 -0.94 -12.61
CA TYR A 17 -2.42 -0.86 -13.78
C TYR A 17 -3.40 -2.04 -13.89
N LYS A 18 -2.98 -3.22 -13.44
CA LYS A 18 -3.84 -4.42 -13.43
C LYS A 18 -4.67 -4.44 -12.15
N LEU A 19 -5.95 -4.07 -12.26
CA LEU A 19 -6.92 -4.08 -11.16
C LEU A 19 -7.18 -5.50 -10.63
N GLY A 20 -7.55 -5.58 -9.34
CA GLY A 20 -7.75 -6.85 -8.65
C GLY A 20 -6.41 -7.50 -8.27
N ASP A 21 -6.33 -8.83 -8.40
CA ASP A 21 -5.16 -9.60 -8.01
C ASP A 21 -3.90 -9.12 -8.73
N ASN A 22 -2.91 -8.73 -7.92
CA ASN A 22 -1.73 -8.04 -8.39
C ASN A 22 -0.51 -8.42 -7.56
N ASP A 23 0.37 -9.25 -8.13
CA ASP A 23 1.58 -9.75 -7.47
C ASP A 23 2.54 -8.64 -7.04
N TYR A 24 2.57 -7.54 -7.79
CA TYR A 24 3.36 -6.37 -7.42
C TYR A 24 2.84 -5.76 -6.12
N CYS A 25 1.53 -5.46 -6.03
CA CYS A 25 0.95 -4.95 -4.79
C CYS A 25 1.13 -5.92 -3.63
N LEU A 26 0.91 -7.21 -3.84
CA LEU A 26 1.14 -8.23 -2.81
C LEU A 26 2.59 -8.21 -2.30
N ARG A 27 3.56 -8.15 -3.20
CA ARG A 27 4.99 -8.10 -2.87
C ARG A 27 5.34 -6.84 -2.08
N GLU A 28 4.89 -5.67 -2.52
CA GLU A 28 5.18 -4.40 -1.85
C GLU A 28 4.54 -4.34 -0.46
N CYS A 29 3.28 -4.78 -0.33
CA CYS A 29 2.61 -4.87 0.97
C CYS A 29 3.32 -5.82 1.93
N ARG A 30 3.77 -6.99 1.46
CA ARG A 30 4.53 -7.95 2.29
C ARG A 30 5.91 -7.46 2.67
N SER A 31 6.56 -6.74 1.75
CA SER A 31 7.86 -6.10 2.00
C SER A 31 7.74 -5.03 3.08
N ARG A 32 6.69 -4.20 3.04
CA ARG A 32 6.49 -3.10 3.99
C ARG A 32 5.94 -3.53 5.35
N TYR A 33 4.96 -4.41 5.38
CA TYR A 33 4.18 -4.73 6.59
C TYR A 33 4.40 -6.16 7.10
N GLY A 34 5.26 -6.94 6.44
CA GLY A 34 5.59 -8.31 6.79
C GLY A 34 4.78 -9.35 6.02
N LYS A 35 5.23 -10.61 6.11
CA LYS A 35 4.74 -11.73 5.28
C LYS A 35 3.23 -12.01 5.37
N GLY A 36 2.58 -11.60 6.46
CA GLY A 36 1.14 -11.78 6.68
C GLY A 36 0.26 -10.77 5.94
N ALA A 37 0.84 -9.71 5.38
CA ALA A 37 0.08 -8.72 4.63
C ALA A 37 -0.45 -9.31 3.31
N GLY A 38 -1.69 -8.95 2.98
CA GLY A 38 -2.25 -9.10 1.64
C GLY A 38 -2.03 -7.82 0.82
N GLY A 39 -2.22 -7.91 -0.49
CA GLY A 39 -2.13 -6.76 -1.38
C GLY A 39 -2.78 -7.03 -2.73
N TYR A 40 -3.52 -6.05 -3.23
CA TYR A 40 -4.14 -6.08 -4.55
C TYR A 40 -4.21 -4.66 -5.13
N CYS A 41 -4.53 -4.54 -6.41
CA CYS A 41 -4.63 -3.24 -7.08
C CYS A 41 -6.06 -2.71 -7.04
N TYR A 42 -6.26 -1.56 -6.42
CA TYR A 42 -7.55 -0.90 -6.27
C TYR A 42 -7.47 0.55 -6.74
N ALA A 43 -8.35 0.95 -7.67
CA ALA A 43 -8.39 2.31 -8.22
C ALA A 43 -7.00 2.86 -8.62
N PHE A 44 -6.23 2.03 -9.33
CA PHE A 44 -4.87 2.31 -9.80
C PHE A 44 -3.80 2.52 -8.70
N GLY A 45 -4.09 2.13 -7.45
CA GLY A 45 -3.12 2.12 -6.35
C GLY A 45 -3.09 0.79 -5.60
N CYS A 46 -1.94 0.43 -5.05
CA CYS A 46 -1.80 -0.79 -4.26
C CYS A 46 -2.47 -0.65 -2.89
N TRP A 47 -3.50 -1.46 -2.67
CA TRP A 47 -4.24 -1.56 -1.41
C TRP A 47 -3.75 -2.79 -0.63
N CYS A 48 -3.31 -2.57 0.60
CA CYS A 48 -2.83 -3.62 1.48
C CYS A 48 -3.89 -4.01 2.52
N THR A 49 -4.01 -5.30 2.75
CA THR A 49 -4.97 -5.88 3.70
C THR A 49 -4.25 -6.70 4.76
N HIS A 50 -4.97 -7.11 5.82
CA HIS A 50 -4.42 -7.88 6.94
C HIS A 50 -3.25 -7.17 7.64
N LEU A 51 -3.33 -5.85 7.75
CA LEU A 51 -2.30 -5.04 8.42
C LEU A 51 -2.50 -5.03 9.93
N TYR A 52 -1.39 -4.98 10.66
CA TYR A 52 -1.37 -4.69 12.10
C TYR A 52 -1.85 -3.25 12.35
N GLU A 53 -2.42 -2.99 13.54
CA GLU A 53 -3.13 -1.72 13.83
C GLU A 53 -2.24 -0.46 13.71
N GLN A 54 -0.94 -0.60 13.99
CA GLN A 54 0.05 0.48 13.90
C GLN A 54 0.58 0.72 12.47
N ALA A 55 0.13 -0.02 11.46
CA ALA A 55 0.59 0.16 10.08
C ALA A 55 0.29 1.58 9.57
N VAL A 56 1.31 2.25 9.04
CA VAL A 56 1.18 3.60 8.45
C VAL A 56 0.82 3.45 6.98
N VAL A 57 -0.38 3.89 6.63
CA VAL A 57 -0.93 3.84 5.27
C VAL A 57 -1.11 5.26 4.72
N TRP A 58 -1.33 5.40 3.42
CA TRP A 58 -1.69 6.69 2.82
C TRP A 58 -3.07 7.15 3.32
N PRO A 59 -3.29 8.46 3.56
CA PRO A 59 -2.34 9.56 3.42
C PRO A 59 -1.42 9.74 4.63
N LEU A 60 -0.22 10.29 4.40
CA LEU A 60 0.70 10.64 5.48
C LEU A 60 0.28 11.97 6.13
N PRO A 61 0.24 12.08 7.47
CA PRO A 61 -0.25 13.29 8.15
C PRO A 61 0.52 14.59 7.84
N LYS A 62 1.81 14.51 7.48
CA LYS A 62 2.70 15.66 7.28
C LYS A 62 3.36 15.66 5.90
N LYS A 63 2.83 14.91 4.95
CA LYS A 63 3.44 14.76 3.62
C LYS A 63 2.38 14.52 2.55
N THR A 64 2.23 15.49 1.67
CA THR A 64 1.46 15.38 0.45
C THR A 64 2.30 14.68 -0.62
N CYS A 65 1.65 13.91 -1.49
CA CYS A 65 2.29 13.31 -2.67
C CYS A 65 2.82 14.42 -3.59
N ASN A 66 4.14 14.45 -3.82
CA ASN A 66 4.84 15.37 -4.71
C ASN A 66 6.09 14.72 -5.31
#